data_AF-R4LJR3-F1
#
_entry.id   AF-R4LJR3-F1
#
_cell.length_a   1.000
_cell.length_b   1.000
_cell.length_c   1.000
_cell.angle_alpha   90.00
_cell.angle_beta   90.00
_cell.angle_gamma   90.00
#
_symmetry.space_group_name_H-M   'P 1'
#
loop_
_entity.id
_entity.type
_entity.pdbx_description
1 polymer ?
#
loop_
_entity_poly.entity_id
_entity_poly.type
_entity_poly.pdbx_seq_one_letter_code
_entity_poly.pdbx_strand_id
1 'polypeptide(L)' 'MPRWTVTVGPECIAAGSCLGLAPDRFALGDDGRSHPVRDEVTPDEAVLDAAASCPMEAIAVRDATTGDRIDPL' A
#
# COMPACT_ATOMS: atom_id res chain seq x y z
N MET A 1 -1.85 -8.72 18.09
CA MET A 1 -1.92 -9.16 16.68
C MET A 1 -1.17 -8.12 15.87
N PRO A 2 -0.21 -8.51 15.03
CA PRO A 2 0.51 -7.56 14.19
C PRO A 2 -0.47 -6.78 13.32
N ARG A 3 -0.22 -5.49 13.15
CA ARG A 3 -0.98 -4.58 12.30
C ARG A 3 0.01 -3.81 11.46
N TRP A 4 -0.34 -3.54 10.22
CA TRP A 4 0.48 -2.76 9.31
C TRP A 4 -0.22 -1.44 8.99
N THR A 5 0.57 -0.38 8.94
CA THR A 5 0.16 0.91 8.38
C THR A 5 0.59 0.95 6.93
N VAL A 6 -0.35 1.24 6.03
CA VAL A 6 -0.10 1.35 4.60
C VAL A 6 -0.28 2.80 4.19
N THR A 7 0.66 3.35 3.44
CA THR A 7 0.58 4.71 2.92
C THR A 7 0.95 4.76 1.46
N VAL A 8 0.30 5.63 0.70
CA VAL A 8 0.65 5.93 -0.70
C VAL A 8 1.21 7.35 -0.77
N GLY A 9 2.41 7.48 -1.32
CA GLY A 9 3.12 8.75 -1.44
C GLY A 9 2.72 9.56 -2.68
N PRO A 10 3.18 10.83 -2.75
CA PRO A 10 2.83 11.76 -3.83
C PRO A 10 3.35 11.35 -5.21
N GLU A 11 4.35 10.47 -5.29
CA GLU A 11 4.91 9.87 -6.50
C GLU A 11 3.97 8.87 -7.20
N CYS A 12 2.79 8.59 -6.61
CA CYS A 12 1.76 7.77 -7.23
C CYS A 12 1.26 8.39 -8.55
N ILE A 13 1.40 7.62 -9.64
CA ILE A 13 0.91 7.98 -10.99
C ILE A 13 -0.38 7.24 -11.38
N ALA A 14 -1.07 6.62 -10.42
CA ALA A 14 -2.25 5.77 -10.66
C ALA A 14 -2.07 4.69 -11.75
N ALA A 15 -0.91 4.03 -11.76
CA ALA A 15 -0.63 2.93 -12.70
C ALA A 15 -1.59 1.73 -12.55
N GLY A 16 -2.24 1.58 -11.39
CA GLY A 16 -3.29 0.57 -11.16
C GLY A 16 -2.81 -0.83 -10.75
N SER A 17 -1.50 -1.08 -10.65
CA SER A 17 -0.98 -2.40 -10.25
C SER A 17 -1.47 -2.83 -8.86
N CYS A 18 -1.50 -1.91 -7.90
CA CYS A 18 -2.02 -2.16 -6.55
C CYS A 18 -3.53 -2.49 -6.53
N LEU A 19 -4.32 -1.87 -7.40
CA LEU A 19 -5.76 -2.15 -7.53
C LEU A 19 -6.01 -3.55 -8.08
N GLY A 20 -5.13 -4.03 -8.97
CA GLY A 20 -5.22 -5.39 -9.52
C GLY A 20 -4.78 -6.48 -8.54
N LEU A 21 -3.71 -6.22 -7.77
CA LEU A 21 -3.13 -7.19 -6.83
C LEU A 21 -3.89 -7.25 -5.50
N ALA A 22 -4.35 -6.12 -5.00
CA ALA A 22 -5.06 -6.02 -3.72
C ALA A 22 -6.29 -5.10 -3.84
N PRO A 23 -7.32 -5.50 -4.62
CA PRO A 23 -8.51 -4.69 -4.89
C PRO A 23 -9.31 -4.33 -3.63
N ASP A 24 -9.25 -5.17 -2.59
CA ASP A 24 -9.93 -4.90 -1.32
C ASP A 24 -9.14 -3.97 -0.39
N ARG A 25 -7.90 -3.61 -0.77
CA ARG A 25 -6.96 -2.84 0.05
C ARG A 25 -6.64 -1.48 -0.54
N PHE A 26 -6.79 -1.31 -1.85
CA PHE A 26 -6.53 -0.04 -2.53
C PHE A 26 -7.74 0.39 -3.34
N ALA A 27 -7.95 1.71 -3.40
CA ALA A 27 -8.97 2.33 -4.25
C ALA A 27 -8.37 3.55 -4.95
N LEU A 28 -8.88 3.86 -6.15
CA LEU A 28 -8.54 5.10 -6.84
C LEU A 28 -9.36 6.25 -6.23
N GLY A 29 -8.69 7.27 -5.74
CA GLY A 29 -9.31 8.49 -5.21
C GLY A 29 -9.62 9.50 -6.30
N ASP A 30 -10.45 10.49 -5.96
CA ASP A 30 -10.84 11.58 -6.86
C ASP A 30 -9.68 12.53 -7.21
N ASP A 31 -8.57 12.44 -6.47
CA ASP A 31 -7.31 13.15 -6.75
C ASP A 31 -6.46 12.50 -7.84
N GLY A 32 -6.96 11.41 -8.44
CA GLY A 32 -6.25 10.66 -9.47
C GLY A 32 -5.08 9.85 -8.93
N ARG A 33 -5.07 9.50 -7.64
CA ARG A 33 -4.07 8.63 -7.02
C ARG A 33 -4.71 7.42 -6.36
N SER A 34 -3.90 6.38 -6.16
CA SER A 34 -4.31 5.23 -5.35
C SER A 34 -4.21 5.59 -3.87
N HIS A 35 -5.16 5.09 -3.07
CA HIS A 35 -5.19 5.23 -1.62
C HIS A 35 -5.49 3.89 -0.97
N PRO A 36 -4.94 3.61 0.22
CA PRO A 36 -5.39 2.47 0.99
C PRO A 36 -6.85 2.67 1.42
N VAL A 37 -7.65 1.61 1.35
CA VAL A 37 -9.06 1.63 1.80
C VAL A 37 -9.14 1.77 3.33
N ARG A 38 -8.08 1.33 4.03
CA ARG A 38 -7.92 1.47 5.48
C ARG A 38 -6.46 1.78 5.80
N ASP A 39 -6.24 2.72 6.72
CA ASP A 39 -4.90 3.11 7.16
C ASP A 39 -4.16 1.97 7.86
N GLU A 40 -4.89 1.16 8.64
CA GLU A 40 -4.39 -0.04 9.31
C GLU A 40 -5.00 -1.31 8.73
N VAL A 41 -4.15 -2.26 8.38
CA VAL A 41 -4.54 -3.57 7.86
C VAL A 41 -3.89 -4.68 8.69
N THR A 42 -4.52 -5.86 8.70
CA THR A 42 -3.82 -7.07 9.13
C THR A 42 -2.76 -7.44 8.09
N PRO A 43 -1.65 -8.08 8.50
CA PRO A 43 -0.66 -8.62 7.58
C PRO A 43 -1.30 -9.38 6.43
N ASP A 44 -0.89 -9.02 5.22
CA ASP A 44 -1.42 -9.58 3.98
C ASP A 44 -0.37 -9.49 2.88
N GLU A 45 -0.01 -10.65 2.31
CA GLU A 45 0.97 -10.75 1.23
C GLU A 45 0.57 -9.93 0.00
N ALA A 46 -0.74 -9.80 -0.30
CA ALA A 46 -1.21 -9.01 -1.42
C ALA A 46 -0.83 -7.52 -1.31
N VAL A 47 -0.70 -6.99 -0.08
CA VAL A 47 -0.26 -5.61 0.17
C VAL A 47 1.24 -5.47 -0.10
N LEU A 48 2.04 -6.48 0.27
CA LEU A 48 3.48 -6.49 0.00
C LEU A 48 3.76 -6.66 -1.50
N ASP A 49 3.01 -7.54 -2.18
CA ASP A 49 3.11 -7.73 -3.63
C ASP A 49 2.72 -6.45 -4.38
N ALA A 50 1.68 -5.75 -3.92
CA ALA A 50 1.28 -4.45 -4.46
C ALA A 50 2.40 -3.40 -4.29
N ALA A 51 3.06 -3.37 -3.13
CA ALA A 51 4.19 -2.48 -2.89
C ALA A 51 5.38 -2.80 -3.79
N ALA A 52 5.77 -4.07 -3.88
CA ALA A 52 6.85 -4.54 -4.75
C ALA A 52 6.58 -4.31 -6.25
N SER A 53 5.31 -4.34 -6.66
CA SER A 53 4.87 -4.12 -8.05
C SER A 53 4.60 -2.66 -8.37
N CYS A 54 4.82 -1.73 -7.43
CA CYS A 54 4.62 -0.31 -7.69
C CYS A 54 5.79 0.24 -8.52
N PRO A 55 5.59 0.69 -9.77
CA PRO A 55 6.68 1.14 -10.63
C PRO A 55 7.37 2.43 -10.13
N MET A 56 6.68 3.18 -9.28
CA MET A 56 7.19 4.42 -8.66
C MET A 56 7.60 4.21 -7.21
N GLU A 57 7.52 2.98 -6.69
CA GLU A 57 7.83 2.66 -5.29
C GLU A 57 7.00 3.50 -4.29
N ALA A 58 5.79 3.88 -4.71
CA ALA A 58 4.95 4.86 -4.03
C ALA A 58 4.21 4.30 -2.79
N ILE A 59 4.32 3.00 -2.53
CA ILE A 59 3.55 2.32 -1.49
C ILE A 59 4.54 1.90 -0.40
N ALA A 60 4.30 2.37 0.82
CA ALA A 60 5.07 1.98 1.99
C ALA A 60 4.20 1.18 2.96
N VAL A 61 4.78 0.12 3.52
CA VAL A 61 4.14 -0.76 4.51
C VAL A 61 5.00 -0.77 5.76
N ARG A 62 4.43 -0.40 6.89
CA ARG A 62 5.13 -0.31 8.18
C ARG A 62 4.44 -1.12 9.25
N ASP A 63 5.18 -1.62 10.22
CA ASP A 63 4.58 -2.16 11.43
C ASP A 63 3.90 -1.02 12.19
N ALA A 64 2.61 -1.17 12.50
CA ALA A 64 1.84 -0.14 13.19
C ALA A 64 2.25 0.02 14.67
N THR A 65 2.96 -0.96 15.24
CA THR A 65 3.42 -0.95 16.63
C THR A 65 4.82 -0.35 16.74
N THR A 66 5.75 -0.78 15.89
CA THR A 66 7.16 -0.37 15.97
C THR A 66 7.52 0.76 15.00
N GLY A 67 6.75 0.94 13.92
CA GLY A 67 7.03 1.89 12.84
C GLY A 67 8.07 1.39 11.82
N ASP A 68 8.58 0.17 12.02
CA ASP A 68 9.58 -0.44 11.14
C ASP A 68 9.02 -0.68 9.75
N ARG A 69 9.86 -0.51 8.72
CA ARG A 69 9.46 -0.79 7.34
C ARG A 69 9.44 -2.30 7.10
N ILE A 70 8.35 -2.78 6.49
CA ILE A 70 8.09 -4.20 6.24
C ILE A 70 8.18 -4.53 4.75
N ASP A 71 7.77 -3.60 3.88
CA ASP A 71 7.85 -3.81 2.44
C ASP A 71 9.30 -3.97 1.96
N PRO A 72 9.52 -4.70 0.84
CA PRO A 72 10.85 -5.07 0.38
C PRO A 72 11.70 -3.92 -0.23
N LEU A 73 11.29 -2.66 -0.08
CA LEU A 73 11.89 -1.47 -0.71
C LEU A 73 12.67 -0.57 0.26
#